data_AF-A0A831RUQ0-F1
#
_entry.id   AF-A0A831RUQ0-F1
#
_cell.length_a   1.000
_cell.length_b   1.000
_cell.length_c   1.000
_cell.angle_alpha   90.00
_cell.angle_beta   90.00
_cell.angle_gamma   90.00
#
_symmetry.space_group_name_H-M   'P 1'
#
loop_
_entity.id
_entity.type
_entity.pdbx_description
1 polymer ?
#
loop_
_entity_poly.entity_id
_entity_poly.type
_entity_poly.pdbx_seq_one_letter_code
_entity_poly.pdbx_strand_id
1 'polypeptide(L)'
;MKILAVLLLLLVLQPAMAYKVETHARLSQKAATCSVLAEQSFMEGLGLEGLEAKDPLWSQPIKKKDDESEKWFIEWIKEYKKTAYESTIKTLIGWGAKFEDEEFLSRPLNHFFDPVNGRPFHPCPFFVHCNTSPDWALEDGNPRLDLDDQGQSLFDANDRLRYALGLADKDAREQAWAGFFQSFGMVIHHIQDMSQPQHVRNDAHCDSFWCKLSGDYNPSYYEEYTNEHRKEILDQYA
;
A
#
# COMPACT_ATOMS: atom_id res chain seq x y z
N MET A 1 -0.62 0.95 39.92
CA MET A 1 -1.73 1.16 38.95
C MET A 1 -1.27 1.72 37.60
N LYS A 2 -0.50 2.82 37.53
CA LYS A 2 -0.08 3.40 36.23
C LYS A 2 0.82 2.49 35.36
N ILE A 3 1.72 1.71 35.99
CA ILE A 3 2.60 0.77 35.27
C ILE A 3 1.82 -0.43 34.69
N LEU A 4 0.78 -0.89 35.40
CA LEU A 4 -0.06 -2.01 34.94
C LEU A 4 -0.88 -1.61 33.71
N ALA A 5 -1.38 -0.37 33.67
CA ALA A 5 -2.12 0.17 32.53
C ALA A 5 -1.24 0.36 31.29
N VAL A 6 0.03 0.78 31.46
CA VAL A 6 1.00 0.89 30.35
C VAL A 6 1.39 -0.49 29.81
N LEU A 7 1.58 -1.48 30.68
CA LEU A 7 1.86 -2.86 30.25
C LEU A 7 0.65 -3.51 29.55
N LEU A 8 -0.58 -3.23 30.00
CA LEU A 8 -1.79 -3.68 29.31
C LEU A 8 -1.96 -3.01 27.95
N LEU A 9 -1.63 -1.72 27.83
CA LEU A 9 -1.65 -1.00 26.56
C LEU A 9 -0.64 -1.61 25.56
N LEU A 10 0.55 -1.99 26.03
CA LEU A 10 1.58 -2.65 25.20
C LEU A 10 1.20 -4.09 24.80
N LEU A 11 0.36 -4.78 25.60
CA LEU A 11 -0.16 -6.11 25.27
C LEU A 11 -1.32 -6.07 24.26
N VAL A 12 -2.09 -4.98 24.20
CA VAL A 12 -3.22 -4.81 23.26
C VAL A 12 -2.76 -4.22 21.92
N LEU A 13 -1.55 -3.64 21.87
CA LEU A 13 -0.92 -3.10 20.66
C LEU A 13 0.05 -4.09 20.01
N GLN A 14 -0.28 -5.38 19.94
CA GLN A 14 0.48 -6.31 19.08
C GLN A 14 0.03 -6.04 17.65
N PRO A 15 0.81 -5.32 16.83
CA PRO A 15 0.39 -5.05 15.48
C PRO A 15 0.44 -6.38 14.74
N ALA A 16 -0.50 -6.58 13.82
CA ALA A 16 -0.36 -7.62 12.81
C ALA A 16 0.89 -7.26 12.00
N MET A 17 2.05 -7.81 12.38
CA MET A 17 3.35 -7.52 11.80
C MET A 17 3.85 -8.84 11.23
N ALA A 18 3.62 -9.04 9.94
CA ALA A 18 4.33 -10.04 9.16
C ALA A 18 4.20 -9.81 7.65
N TYR A 19 3.90 -8.60 7.19
CA TYR A 19 3.74 -8.38 5.75
C TYR A 19 5.07 -8.54 5.05
N LYS A 20 5.12 -9.39 4.03
CA LYS A 20 6.26 -9.41 3.10
C LYS A 20 6.09 -8.22 2.14
N VAL A 21 6.30 -7.02 2.68
CA VAL A 21 6.16 -5.68 2.07
C VAL A 21 6.66 -5.62 0.62
N GLU A 22 7.81 -6.23 0.32
CA GLU A 22 8.41 -6.24 -1.02
C GLU A 22 7.63 -7.08 -2.05
N THR A 23 6.85 -8.07 -1.60
CA THR A 23 6.06 -8.95 -2.48
C THR A 23 4.92 -8.20 -3.13
N HIS A 24 4.17 -7.41 -2.37
CA HIS A 24 3.07 -6.58 -2.89
C HIS A 24 3.57 -5.56 -3.91
N ALA A 25 4.69 -4.90 -3.60
CA ALA A 25 5.33 -3.96 -4.50
C ALA A 25 5.66 -4.60 -5.86
N ARG A 26 6.28 -5.79 -5.85
CA ARG A 26 6.69 -6.51 -7.06
C ARG A 26 5.54 -7.09 -7.85
N LEU A 27 4.53 -7.64 -7.18
CA LEU A 27 3.30 -8.12 -7.84
C LEU A 27 2.61 -6.96 -8.56
N SER A 28 2.53 -5.80 -7.92
CA SER A 28 1.91 -4.60 -8.49
C SER A 28 2.72 -4.04 -9.67
N GLN A 29 4.05 -4.02 -9.58
CA GLN A 29 4.94 -3.67 -10.70
C GLN A 29 4.81 -4.63 -11.89
N LYS A 30 4.72 -5.93 -11.61
CA LYS A 30 4.52 -6.96 -12.65
C LYS A 30 3.16 -6.80 -13.30
N ALA A 31 2.10 -6.60 -12.52
CA ALA A 31 0.75 -6.34 -13.04
C ALA A 31 0.74 -5.10 -13.96
N ALA A 32 1.39 -4.01 -13.54
CA ALA A 32 1.54 -2.83 -14.38
C ALA A 32 2.32 -3.13 -15.67
N THR A 33 3.39 -3.93 -15.60
CA THR A 33 4.18 -4.37 -16.76
C THR A 33 3.39 -5.24 -17.73
N CYS A 34 2.47 -6.06 -17.23
CA CYS A 34 1.62 -6.94 -18.05
C CYS A 34 0.34 -6.27 -18.53
N SER A 35 0.17 -4.96 -18.26
CA SER A 35 -1.03 -4.19 -18.63
C SER A 35 -0.74 -3.18 -19.73
N VAL A 36 -1.78 -2.46 -20.17
CA VAL A 36 -1.65 -1.33 -21.11
C VAL A 36 -0.72 -0.22 -20.60
N LEU A 37 -0.41 -0.17 -19.29
CA LEU A 37 0.55 0.78 -18.71
C LEU A 37 2.00 0.53 -19.16
N ALA A 38 2.29 -0.62 -19.78
CA ALA A 38 3.58 -0.87 -20.41
C ALA A 38 3.66 -0.35 -21.86
N GLU A 39 2.53 -0.02 -22.47
CA GLU A 39 2.45 0.41 -23.87
C GLU A 39 2.77 1.90 -23.97
N GLN A 40 3.90 2.26 -24.60
CA GLN A 40 4.30 3.66 -24.78
C GLN A 40 3.22 4.50 -25.45
N SER A 41 2.55 3.96 -26.48
CA SER A 41 1.48 4.65 -27.20
C SER A 41 0.27 4.97 -26.31
N PHE A 42 -0.05 4.11 -25.35
CA PHE A 42 -1.09 4.36 -24.36
C PHE A 42 -0.67 5.50 -23.43
N MET A 43 0.57 5.49 -22.95
CA MET A 43 1.10 6.53 -22.07
C MET A 43 1.17 7.90 -22.77
N GLU A 44 1.63 7.94 -24.01
CA GLU A 44 1.61 9.15 -24.85
C GLU A 44 0.18 9.65 -25.07
N GLY A 45 -0.79 8.75 -25.25
CA GLY A 45 -2.21 9.09 -25.35
C GLY A 45 -2.79 9.72 -24.07
N LEU A 46 -2.19 9.46 -22.90
CA LEU A 46 -2.52 10.13 -21.63
C LEU A 46 -1.82 11.48 -21.46
N GLY A 47 -1.05 11.94 -22.45
CA GLY A 47 -0.24 13.15 -22.36
C GLY A 47 1.02 12.98 -21.50
N LEU A 48 1.42 11.73 -21.23
CA LEU A 48 2.64 11.38 -20.52
C LEU A 48 3.71 11.07 -21.57
N GLU A 49 4.35 12.12 -22.11
CA GLU A 49 5.57 11.96 -22.89
C GLU A 49 6.66 11.34 -21.99
N GLY A 50 7.38 10.33 -22.47
CA GLY A 50 8.32 9.53 -21.70
C GLY A 50 9.09 10.36 -20.68
N LEU A 51 8.84 10.07 -19.40
CA LEU A 51 9.28 10.86 -18.25
C LEU A 51 10.81 11.04 -18.28
N GLU A 52 11.31 12.25 -18.53
CA GLU A 52 12.74 12.51 -18.39
C GLU A 52 13.12 12.34 -16.91
N ALA A 53 14.04 11.42 -16.64
CA ALA A 53 14.50 10.97 -15.31
C ALA A 53 15.09 12.06 -14.37
N LYS A 54 14.96 13.34 -14.73
CA LYS A 54 15.54 14.48 -14.03
C LYS A 54 14.52 15.36 -13.31
N ASP A 55 13.22 15.11 -13.49
CA ASP A 55 12.20 15.93 -12.85
C ASP A 55 11.99 15.50 -11.38
N PRO A 56 12.41 16.32 -10.38
CA PRO A 56 12.39 15.93 -8.98
C PRO A 56 10.98 15.67 -8.43
N LEU A 57 9.95 16.23 -9.07
CA LEU A 57 8.56 16.18 -8.60
C LEU A 57 7.95 14.77 -8.67
N TRP A 58 8.37 13.95 -9.63
CA TRP A 58 7.93 12.55 -9.77
C TRP A 58 8.64 11.58 -8.86
N SER A 59 9.76 12.03 -8.30
CA SER A 59 10.55 11.21 -7.41
C SER A 59 9.99 11.20 -6.01
N GLN A 60 8.95 11.96 -5.65
CA GLN A 60 8.50 12.07 -4.26
C GLN A 60 7.05 11.60 -4.05
N PRO A 61 6.79 10.77 -3.02
CA PRO A 61 5.47 10.46 -2.51
C PRO A 61 4.62 11.70 -2.31
N ILE A 62 3.31 11.58 -2.53
CA ILE A 62 2.40 12.59 -2.02
C ILE A 62 2.42 12.53 -0.49
N LYS A 63 2.88 13.63 0.11
CA LYS A 63 3.05 13.84 1.55
C LYS A 63 1.77 13.53 2.35
N LYS A 64 1.90 12.92 3.54
CA LYS A 64 1.10 13.32 4.71
C LYS A 64 1.72 14.60 5.28
N LYS A 65 0.90 15.48 5.86
CA LYS A 65 1.19 16.90 6.13
C LYS A 65 2.31 17.14 7.19
N ASP A 66 2.97 16.10 7.70
CA ASP A 66 3.72 16.15 8.96
C ASP A 66 4.96 15.22 9.05
N ASP A 67 5.29 14.42 8.02
CA ASP A 67 6.08 13.20 8.25
C ASP A 67 7.60 13.31 7.95
N GLU A 68 8.45 12.80 8.87
CA GLU A 68 9.92 12.69 8.76
C GLU A 68 10.38 11.61 7.74
N SER A 69 9.42 10.94 7.10
CA SER A 69 9.60 9.90 6.08
C SER A 69 10.35 10.36 4.81
N GLU A 70 10.55 11.67 4.64
CA GLU A 70 11.27 12.27 3.51
C GLU A 70 12.76 11.84 3.48
N LYS A 71 13.39 11.63 4.65
CA LYS A 71 14.85 11.42 4.72
C LYS A 71 15.27 10.03 4.23
N TRP A 72 14.56 8.99 4.64
CA TRP A 72 14.90 7.61 4.27
C TRP A 72 14.55 7.33 2.81
N PHE A 73 13.47 7.91 2.30
CA PHE A 73 13.04 7.72 0.92
C PHE A 73 14.00 8.43 -0.07
N ILE A 74 14.50 9.62 0.29
CA ILE A 74 15.61 10.26 -0.42
C ILE A 74 16.89 9.41 -0.37
N GLU A 75 17.15 8.69 0.73
CA GLU A 75 18.28 7.74 0.84
C GLU A 75 18.07 6.47 0.00
N TRP A 76 16.85 5.92 -0.04
CA TRP A 76 16.48 4.77 -0.87
C TRP A 76 16.59 5.07 -2.37
N ILE A 77 16.14 6.26 -2.81
CA ILE A 77 16.36 6.75 -4.17
C ILE A 77 17.86 6.83 -4.48
N LYS A 78 18.69 7.30 -3.53
CA LYS A 78 20.14 7.42 -3.71
C LYS A 78 20.83 6.05 -3.82
N GLU A 79 20.35 5.04 -3.09
CA GLU A 79 20.87 3.67 -3.11
C GLU A 79 20.50 2.91 -4.39
N TYR A 80 19.29 3.13 -4.94
CA TYR A 80 18.83 2.49 -6.18
C TYR A 80 19.28 3.19 -7.49
N LYS A 81 20.20 4.16 -7.42
CA LYS A 81 20.78 4.90 -8.58
C LYS A 81 21.71 4.08 -9.48
N LYS A 82 21.26 2.94 -10.02
CA LYS A 82 21.99 2.31 -11.13
C LYS A 82 21.25 2.15 -12.44
N THR A 83 19.92 2.30 -12.48
CA THR A 83 19.16 2.29 -13.75
C THR A 83 17.88 3.12 -13.64
N ALA A 84 18.03 4.44 -13.51
CA ALA A 84 16.95 5.40 -13.26
C ALA A 84 16.03 5.69 -14.46
N TYR A 85 15.82 4.74 -15.39
CA TYR A 85 15.21 5.08 -16.70
C TYR A 85 14.02 4.20 -17.15
N GLU A 86 13.61 3.14 -16.44
CA GLU A 86 12.63 2.17 -17.00
C GLU A 86 11.26 1.98 -16.30
N SER A 87 10.86 2.72 -15.26
CA SER A 87 9.41 2.90 -14.96
C SER A 87 9.07 3.72 -13.70
N THR A 88 9.03 5.04 -13.79
CA THR A 88 8.54 5.87 -12.67
C THR A 88 7.11 5.50 -12.27
N ILE A 89 6.24 5.18 -13.23
CA ILE A 89 4.84 4.79 -12.97
C ILE A 89 4.72 3.42 -12.29
N LYS A 90 5.39 2.40 -12.83
CA LYS A 90 5.37 1.07 -12.20
C LYS A 90 6.03 1.12 -10.82
N THR A 91 7.06 1.94 -10.67
CA THR A 91 7.71 2.21 -9.37
C THR A 91 6.74 2.88 -8.41
N LEU A 92 5.97 3.89 -8.83
CA LEU A 92 4.94 4.53 -8.02
C LEU A 92 3.81 3.57 -7.63
N ILE A 93 3.36 2.71 -8.54
CA ILE A 93 2.38 1.66 -8.25
C ILE A 93 2.94 0.66 -7.24
N GLY A 94 4.16 0.17 -7.46
CA GLY A 94 4.83 -0.73 -6.51
C GLY A 94 5.06 -0.07 -5.15
N TRP A 95 5.44 1.21 -5.14
CA TRP A 95 5.66 1.97 -3.92
C TRP A 95 4.36 2.22 -3.16
N GLY A 96 3.27 2.55 -3.86
CA GLY A 96 1.94 2.65 -3.25
C GLY A 96 1.55 1.34 -2.56
N ALA A 97 1.68 0.21 -3.26
CA ALA A 97 1.40 -1.09 -2.65
C ALA A 97 2.28 -1.36 -1.43
N LYS A 98 3.56 -1.03 -1.53
CA LYS A 98 4.53 -1.15 -0.44
C LYS A 98 4.14 -0.30 0.79
N PHE A 99 3.75 0.95 0.54
CA PHE A 99 3.44 1.94 1.56
C PHE A 99 2.23 1.54 2.42
N GLU A 100 1.27 0.83 1.83
CA GLU A 100 0.09 0.33 2.55
C GLU A 100 0.47 -0.59 3.72
N ASP A 101 1.55 -1.37 3.60
CA ASP A 101 2.10 -2.22 4.68
C ASP A 101 3.07 -1.50 5.65
N GLU A 102 3.63 -0.35 5.26
CA GLU A 102 4.72 0.31 6.02
C GLU A 102 4.22 1.25 7.13
N GLU A 103 2.99 1.76 7.06
CA GLU A 103 2.45 2.62 8.14
C GLU A 103 2.12 1.80 9.39
N PHE A 104 2.66 2.24 10.53
CA PHE A 104 2.50 1.57 11.81
C PHE A 104 1.07 1.72 12.35
N LEU A 105 0.45 0.59 12.69
CA LEU A 105 -0.84 0.41 13.37
C LEU A 105 -2.11 0.53 12.53
N SER A 106 -2.45 1.69 11.94
CA SER A 106 -3.81 1.90 11.43
C SER A 106 -4.06 1.20 10.10
N ARG A 107 -3.19 1.38 9.08
CA ARG A 107 -3.39 0.78 7.75
C ARG A 107 -3.51 -0.73 7.75
N PRO A 108 -2.60 -1.47 8.41
CA PRO A 108 -2.62 -2.92 8.27
C PRO A 108 -3.82 -3.60 8.92
N LEU A 109 -4.49 -2.94 9.86
CA LEU A 109 -5.74 -3.43 10.44
C LEU A 109 -6.91 -3.37 9.44
N ASN A 110 -6.78 -2.61 8.36
CA ASN A 110 -7.76 -2.51 7.29
C ASN A 110 -7.47 -3.48 6.12
N HIS A 111 -6.47 -4.37 6.22
CA HIS A 111 -6.13 -5.30 5.13
C HIS A 111 -7.09 -6.50 5.06
N PHE A 112 -7.83 -6.73 6.13
CA PHE A 112 -8.69 -7.89 6.32
C PHE A 112 -10.12 -7.64 5.82
N PHE A 113 -10.71 -8.68 5.26
CA PHE A 113 -12.14 -8.71 4.95
C PHE A 113 -12.65 -10.13 5.00
N ASP A 114 -13.49 -10.45 5.99
CA ASP A 114 -14.21 -11.72 6.05
C ASP A 114 -15.47 -11.65 5.17
N PRO A 115 -15.48 -12.27 3.97
CA PRO A 115 -16.61 -12.18 3.05
C PRO A 115 -17.82 -13.01 3.50
N VAL A 116 -17.64 -13.96 4.44
CA VAL A 116 -18.74 -14.79 4.95
C VAL A 116 -19.59 -14.00 5.93
N ASN A 117 -18.95 -13.21 6.79
CA ASN A 117 -19.64 -12.43 7.83
C ASN A 117 -19.71 -10.93 7.53
N GLY A 118 -19.04 -10.45 6.48
CA GLY A 118 -18.96 -9.03 6.12
C GLY A 118 -18.26 -8.20 7.18
N ARG A 119 -17.13 -8.68 7.72
CA ARG A 119 -16.45 -8.08 8.88
C ARG A 119 -15.03 -7.62 8.56
N PRO A 120 -14.55 -6.55 9.21
CA PRO A 120 -13.14 -6.14 9.17
C PRO A 120 -12.29 -7.07 10.03
N PHE A 121 -11.03 -6.69 10.25
CA PHE A 121 -10.17 -7.35 11.23
C PHE A 121 -10.88 -7.53 12.59
N HIS A 122 -10.84 -8.74 13.16
CA HIS A 122 -11.57 -9.09 14.37
C HIS A 122 -10.79 -10.05 15.28
N PRO A 123 -10.65 -9.75 16.58
CA PRO A 123 -11.18 -8.57 17.27
C PRO A 123 -10.40 -7.30 16.91
N CYS A 124 -11.12 -6.21 16.57
CA CYS A 124 -10.50 -4.91 16.35
C CYS A 124 -10.04 -4.29 17.69
N PRO A 125 -8.80 -3.75 17.79
CA PRO A 125 -8.32 -3.13 19.01
C PRO A 125 -9.19 -1.95 19.49
N PHE A 126 -9.44 -1.85 20.81
CA PHE A 126 -10.42 -0.92 21.39
C PHE A 126 -10.20 0.58 21.08
N PHE A 127 -8.96 0.99 20.77
CA PHE A 127 -8.60 2.38 20.49
C PHE A 127 -8.29 2.65 19.00
N VAL A 128 -8.52 1.66 18.13
CA VAL A 128 -8.28 1.80 16.69
C VAL A 128 -9.56 1.49 15.94
N HIS A 129 -9.82 2.22 14.87
CA HIS A 129 -10.93 1.91 13.98
C HIS A 129 -10.45 0.93 12.90
N CYS A 130 -11.12 -0.21 12.76
CA CYS A 130 -10.86 -1.17 11.69
C CYS A 130 -12.02 -1.13 10.70
N ASN A 131 -11.69 -0.79 9.46
CA ASN A 131 -12.59 -0.84 8.31
C ASN A 131 -12.39 -2.16 7.58
N THR A 132 -13.39 -2.54 6.77
CA THR A 132 -13.17 -3.64 5.84
C THR A 132 -12.18 -3.20 4.76
N SER A 133 -11.38 -4.15 4.24
CA SER A 133 -10.45 -3.88 3.14
C SER A 133 -11.12 -3.19 1.94
N PRO A 134 -12.34 -3.58 1.49
CA PRO A 134 -13.08 -2.82 0.49
C PRO A 134 -13.41 -1.39 0.91
N ASP A 135 -13.98 -1.17 2.11
CA ASP A 135 -14.39 0.16 2.56
C ASP A 135 -13.19 1.12 2.64
N TRP A 136 -12.05 0.61 3.14
CA TRP A 136 -10.79 1.36 3.23
C TRP A 136 -10.19 1.66 1.85
N ALA A 137 -10.22 0.69 0.93
CA ALA A 137 -9.68 0.87 -0.41
C ALA A 137 -10.55 1.79 -1.30
N LEU A 138 -11.87 1.82 -1.08
CA LEU A 138 -12.81 2.46 -2.01
C LEU A 138 -13.35 3.81 -1.50
N GLU A 139 -13.65 3.92 -0.21
CA GLU A 139 -14.39 5.02 0.41
C GLU A 139 -15.73 5.35 -0.29
N ASP A 140 -16.35 4.38 -0.97
CA ASP A 140 -17.49 4.58 -1.88
C ASP A 140 -18.88 4.49 -1.21
N GLY A 141 -18.93 4.67 0.12
CA GLY A 141 -20.18 4.74 0.88
C GLY A 141 -21.11 5.88 0.45
N ASN A 142 -22.37 5.83 0.91
CA ASN A 142 -23.35 6.90 0.70
C ASN A 142 -23.99 7.36 2.03
N PRO A 143 -23.56 8.50 2.61
CA PRO A 143 -22.52 9.43 2.12
C PRO A 143 -21.12 8.79 2.11
N ARG A 144 -20.17 9.39 1.38
CA ARG A 144 -18.75 8.96 1.30
C ARG A 144 -18.24 8.62 2.70
N LEU A 145 -17.50 7.52 2.82
CA LEU A 145 -16.79 7.21 4.06
C LEU A 145 -15.63 8.20 4.19
N ASP A 146 -15.72 9.09 5.19
CA ASP A 146 -14.63 9.99 5.54
C ASP A 146 -13.73 9.26 6.54
N LEU A 147 -12.78 8.49 6.01
CA LEU A 147 -11.86 7.68 6.80
C LEU A 147 -10.61 8.51 7.09
N ASP A 148 -10.50 8.98 8.34
CA ASP A 148 -9.31 9.64 8.84
C ASP A 148 -8.05 8.81 8.46
N ASP A 149 -7.03 9.49 7.94
CA ASP A 149 -5.72 8.92 7.55
C ASP A 149 -5.63 8.01 6.30
N GLN A 150 -6.72 7.76 5.55
CA GLN A 150 -6.67 6.99 4.29
C GLN A 150 -5.99 7.82 3.17
N GLY A 151 -6.62 8.87 2.66
CA GLY A 151 -6.08 9.84 1.69
C GLY A 151 -5.54 9.30 0.35
N GLN A 152 -5.72 8.02 0.04
CA GLN A 152 -5.17 7.25 -1.07
C GLN A 152 -6.14 6.16 -1.57
N SER A 153 -7.45 6.36 -1.38
CA SER A 153 -8.49 5.42 -1.78
C SER A 153 -8.72 5.48 -3.29
N LEU A 154 -9.59 4.62 -3.83
CA LEU A 154 -10.04 4.72 -5.22
C LEU A 154 -10.79 6.04 -5.47
N PHE A 155 -11.49 6.56 -4.47
CA PHE A 155 -12.08 7.91 -4.55
C PHE A 155 -10.98 8.96 -4.76
N ASP A 156 -9.93 8.95 -3.94
CA ASP A 156 -8.85 9.93 -4.04
C ASP A 156 -8.04 9.75 -5.34
N ALA A 157 -7.84 8.51 -5.79
CA ALA A 157 -7.25 8.22 -7.09
C ALA A 157 -8.05 8.87 -8.22
N ASN A 158 -9.38 8.75 -8.21
CA ASN A 158 -10.24 9.37 -9.22
C ASN A 158 -10.16 10.90 -9.19
N ASP A 159 -10.10 11.53 -8.02
CA ASP A 159 -9.91 12.97 -7.91
C ASP A 159 -8.55 13.42 -8.45
N ARG A 160 -7.49 12.67 -8.14
CA ARG A 160 -6.14 12.90 -8.69
C ARG A 160 -6.11 12.74 -10.21
N LEU A 161 -6.79 11.74 -10.76
CA LEU A 161 -6.92 11.57 -12.21
C LEU A 161 -7.59 12.80 -12.85
N ARG A 162 -8.66 13.32 -12.25
CA ARG A 162 -9.33 14.54 -12.74
C ARG A 162 -8.39 15.76 -12.73
N TYR A 163 -7.62 15.94 -11.65
CA TYR A 163 -6.63 17.03 -11.56
C TYR A 163 -5.50 16.86 -12.57
N ALA A 164 -4.99 15.65 -12.72
CA ALA A 164 -3.93 15.32 -13.66
C ALA A 164 -4.32 15.63 -15.11
N LEU A 165 -5.60 15.45 -15.46
CA LEU A 165 -6.13 15.76 -16.79
C LEU A 165 -6.56 17.23 -16.96
N GLY A 166 -6.87 17.93 -15.86
CA GLY A 166 -7.55 19.24 -15.91
C GLY A 166 -6.70 20.46 -15.53
N LEU A 167 -5.60 20.29 -14.79
CA LEU A 167 -4.80 21.43 -14.32
C LEU A 167 -3.98 22.08 -15.46
N ALA A 168 -3.93 23.41 -15.49
CA ALA A 168 -3.16 24.15 -16.48
C ALA A 168 -1.65 24.11 -16.21
N ASP A 169 -1.27 24.10 -14.94
CA ASP A 169 0.11 24.02 -14.50
C ASP A 169 0.69 22.61 -14.70
N LYS A 170 1.87 22.51 -15.33
CA LYS A 170 2.53 21.22 -15.63
C LYS A 170 2.88 20.50 -14.34
N ASP A 171 3.59 21.16 -13.44
CA ASP A 171 4.10 20.57 -12.22
C ASP A 171 2.96 20.04 -11.33
N ALA A 172 1.83 20.75 -11.27
CA ALA A 172 0.65 20.31 -10.54
C ALA A 172 -0.05 19.11 -11.20
N ARG A 173 -0.11 19.02 -12.54
CA ARG A 173 -0.61 17.81 -13.23
C ARG A 173 0.27 16.60 -12.93
N GLU A 174 1.57 16.80 -12.94
CA GLU A 174 2.57 15.76 -12.71
C GLU A 174 2.50 15.22 -11.29
N GLN A 175 2.35 16.09 -10.29
CA GLN A 175 2.07 15.67 -8.91
C GLN A 175 0.76 14.89 -8.80
N ALA A 176 -0.29 15.34 -9.50
CA ALA A 176 -1.57 14.65 -9.50
C ALA A 176 -1.47 13.24 -10.13
N TRP A 177 -0.73 13.09 -11.23
CA TRP A 177 -0.42 11.79 -11.82
C TRP A 177 0.39 10.89 -10.88
N ALA A 178 1.41 11.44 -10.23
CA ALA A 178 2.22 10.68 -9.28
C ALA A 178 1.35 10.11 -8.14
N GLY A 179 0.49 10.96 -7.59
CA GLY A 179 -0.50 10.55 -6.60
C GLY A 179 -1.46 9.50 -7.11
N PHE A 180 -1.99 9.66 -8.32
CA PHE A 180 -2.91 8.69 -8.91
C PHE A 180 -2.28 7.30 -8.97
N PHE A 181 -1.06 7.18 -9.50
CA PHE A 181 -0.38 5.89 -9.62
C PHE A 181 0.00 5.29 -8.26
N GLN A 182 0.36 6.13 -7.28
CA GLN A 182 0.56 5.70 -5.90
C GLN A 182 -0.74 5.14 -5.30
N SER A 183 -1.84 5.90 -5.31
CA SER A 183 -3.15 5.46 -4.80
C SER A 183 -3.60 4.17 -5.50
N PHE A 184 -3.37 4.07 -6.80
CA PHE A 184 -3.70 2.89 -7.57
C PHE A 184 -2.90 1.66 -7.10
N GLY A 185 -1.63 1.83 -6.75
CA GLY A 185 -0.83 0.80 -6.08
C GLY A 185 -1.42 0.34 -4.74
N MET A 186 -1.90 1.28 -3.93
CA MET A 186 -2.53 0.98 -2.63
C MET A 186 -3.86 0.24 -2.83
N VAL A 187 -4.68 0.61 -3.81
CA VAL A 187 -5.91 -0.15 -4.14
C VAL A 187 -5.57 -1.57 -4.63
N ILE A 188 -4.53 -1.73 -5.46
CA ILE A 188 -4.07 -3.05 -5.91
C ILE A 188 -3.61 -3.91 -4.72
N HIS A 189 -2.94 -3.31 -3.72
CA HIS A 189 -2.55 -3.99 -2.49
C HIS A 189 -3.75 -4.64 -1.79
N HIS A 190 -4.85 -3.91 -1.59
CA HIS A 190 -6.06 -4.48 -0.99
C HIS A 190 -6.67 -5.62 -1.80
N ILE A 191 -6.62 -5.56 -3.14
CA ILE A 191 -7.05 -6.67 -4.00
C ILE A 191 -6.16 -7.90 -3.76
N GLN A 192 -4.86 -7.72 -3.60
CA GLN A 192 -3.91 -8.80 -3.31
C GLN A 192 -4.19 -9.42 -1.95
N ASP A 193 -4.38 -8.62 -0.90
CA ASP A 193 -4.71 -9.11 0.44
C ASP A 193 -6.06 -9.83 0.46
N MET A 194 -7.09 -9.30 -0.19
CA MET A 194 -8.38 -9.99 -0.32
C MET A 194 -8.33 -11.25 -1.19
N SER A 195 -7.24 -11.50 -1.90
CA SER A 195 -6.98 -12.77 -2.61
C SER A 195 -6.22 -13.79 -1.76
N GLN A 196 -5.76 -13.39 -0.57
CA GLN A 196 -4.92 -14.16 0.30
C GLN A 196 -5.76 -14.83 1.41
N PRO A 197 -5.69 -16.17 1.58
CA PRO A 197 -6.56 -16.90 2.52
C PRO A 197 -6.53 -16.44 3.99
N GLN A 198 -5.39 -15.98 4.50
CA GLN A 198 -5.27 -15.53 5.89
C GLN A 198 -5.97 -14.18 6.11
N HIS A 199 -5.85 -13.24 5.17
CA HIS A 199 -6.55 -11.94 5.20
C HIS A 199 -8.07 -12.08 5.10
N VAL A 200 -8.59 -13.04 4.32
CA VAL A 200 -10.04 -13.28 4.23
C VAL A 200 -10.62 -14.17 5.33
N ARG A 201 -9.78 -14.93 6.05
CA ARG A 201 -10.19 -15.71 7.23
C ARG A 201 -10.01 -14.96 8.55
N ASN A 202 -9.47 -13.75 8.51
CA ASN A 202 -9.15 -12.98 9.70
C ASN A 202 -8.05 -13.63 10.57
N ASP A 203 -7.12 -14.33 9.92
CA ASP A 203 -6.00 -14.99 10.60
C ASP A 203 -4.93 -13.95 10.91
N ALA A 204 -5.04 -13.28 12.07
CA ALA A 204 -4.04 -12.32 12.52
C ALA A 204 -2.65 -12.96 12.64
N HIS A 205 -1.62 -12.28 12.15
CA HIS A 205 -0.26 -12.76 12.21
C HIS A 205 0.57 -11.92 13.16
N CYS A 206 1.43 -12.56 13.95
CA CYS A 206 2.46 -11.85 14.69
C CYS A 206 3.73 -12.68 14.75
N ASP A 207 4.78 -12.18 14.10
CA ASP A 207 6.11 -12.81 14.09
C ASP A 207 7.09 -12.20 15.10
N SER A 208 6.63 -11.21 15.86
CA SER A 208 7.46 -10.45 16.79
C SER A 208 7.98 -11.31 17.94
N PHE A 209 9.11 -10.90 18.52
CA PHE A 209 9.65 -11.51 19.73
C PHE A 209 8.65 -11.47 20.90
N TRP A 210 7.83 -10.41 20.98
CA TRP A 210 6.84 -10.27 22.05
C TRP A 210 5.71 -11.29 21.92
N CYS A 211 5.28 -11.61 20.70
CA CYS A 211 4.29 -12.66 20.47
C CYS A 211 4.82 -14.06 20.80
N LYS A 212 6.13 -14.30 20.61
CA LYS A 212 6.77 -15.53 21.12
C LYS A 212 6.71 -15.62 22.64
N LEU A 213 6.85 -14.49 23.34
CA LEU A 213 6.78 -14.46 24.80
C LEU A 213 5.35 -14.56 25.34
N SER A 214 4.35 -14.01 24.64
CA SER A 214 2.94 -14.07 25.07
C SER A 214 2.25 -15.38 24.70
N GLY A 215 2.84 -16.18 23.80
CA GLY A 215 2.22 -17.39 23.26
C GLY A 215 1.33 -17.16 22.04
N ASP A 216 1.27 -15.91 21.55
CA ASP A 216 0.46 -15.49 20.39
C ASP A 216 1.28 -15.48 19.08
N TYR A 217 2.44 -16.15 19.07
CA TYR A 217 3.29 -16.23 17.88
C TYR A 217 2.58 -17.00 16.76
N ASN A 218 2.22 -16.29 15.71
CA ASN A 218 1.54 -16.83 14.54
C ASN A 218 2.12 -16.17 13.28
N PRO A 219 3.28 -16.62 12.78
CA PRO A 219 3.89 -16.02 11.59
C PRO A 219 3.06 -16.33 10.35
N SER A 220 3.15 -15.46 9.34
CA SER A 220 2.47 -15.68 8.08
C SER A 220 3.24 -16.66 7.17
N TYR A 221 3.03 -17.95 7.37
CA TYR A 221 3.73 -18.99 6.59
C TYR A 221 3.43 -18.94 5.09
N TYR A 222 2.21 -18.56 4.69
CA TYR A 222 1.86 -18.46 3.28
C TYR A 222 2.54 -17.26 2.62
N GLU A 223 2.57 -16.09 3.28
CA GLU A 223 3.31 -14.94 2.76
C GLU A 223 4.82 -15.21 2.72
N GLU A 224 5.37 -15.95 3.69
CA GLU A 224 6.75 -16.41 3.67
C GLU A 224 7.02 -17.34 2.47
N TYR A 225 6.20 -18.37 2.29
CA TYR A 225 6.31 -19.29 1.16
C TYR A 225 6.21 -18.58 -0.19
N THR A 226 5.21 -17.72 -0.37
CA THR A 226 5.02 -16.97 -1.63
C THR A 226 6.15 -15.99 -1.90
N ASN A 227 6.74 -15.39 -0.85
CA ASN A 227 7.92 -14.54 -0.98
C ASN A 227 9.17 -15.34 -1.41
N GLU A 228 9.40 -16.53 -0.82
CA GLU A 228 10.51 -17.41 -1.18
C GLU A 228 10.41 -17.91 -2.63
N HIS A 229 9.20 -18.22 -3.09
CA HIS A 229 8.93 -18.74 -4.43
C HIS A 229 8.53 -17.64 -5.43
N ARG A 230 8.60 -16.37 -5.02
CA ARG A 230 8.08 -15.23 -5.80
C ARG A 230 8.61 -15.20 -7.23
N LYS A 231 9.90 -15.51 -7.44
CA LYS A 231 10.48 -15.51 -8.78
C LYS A 231 9.77 -16.52 -9.69
N GLU A 232 9.60 -17.74 -9.21
CA GLU A 232 8.92 -18.81 -9.95
C GLU A 232 7.45 -18.44 -10.22
N ILE A 233 6.77 -17.86 -9.23
CA ILE A 233 5.38 -17.40 -9.36
C ILE A 233 5.28 -16.28 -10.42
N LEU A 234 6.16 -15.28 -10.39
CA LEU A 234 6.12 -14.15 -11.33
C LEU A 234 6.55 -14.54 -12.75
N ASP A 235 7.44 -15.52 -12.89
CA ASP A 235 7.95 -15.99 -14.18
C ASP A 235 6.95 -16.90 -14.90
N GLN A 236 6.00 -17.54 -14.20
CA GLN A 236 4.95 -18.37 -14.81
C GLN A 236 3.90 -17.59 -15.62
N TYR A 237 3.79 -16.28 -15.41
CA TYR A 237 2.81 -15.41 -16.06
C TYR A 237 3.48 -14.35 -16.97
N ALA A 238 4.69 -14.63 -17.46
CA ALA A 238 5.41 -13.86 -18.47
C ALA A 238 5.23 -14.48 -19.86
#